data_AF-A0A374N428-F1
#
_entry.id   AF-A0A374N428-F1
#
_cell.length_a   1.000
_cell.length_b   1.000
_cell.length_c   1.000
_cell.angle_alpha   90.00
_cell.angle_beta   90.00
_cell.angle_gamma   90.00
#
_symmetry.space_group_name_H-M   'P 1'
#
loop_
_entity.id
_entity.type
_entity.pdbx_description
1 polymer ?
#
loop_
_entity_poly.entity_id
_entity_poly.type
_entity_poly.pdbx_seq_one_letter_code
_entity_poly.pdbx_strand_id
1 'polypeptide(L)'
;MSNEIGPKKLSFNIQGEFITKLTREWFYSGKKSYDEVLEMLMDIMSSPDISEVQSRRYAEDVLLGRAALKGNTADGSYHLEIYGPGEEQKLPSCQNIWKEIEKRKQAEKKLEKMEEQWNVAMEYISDGEQREIRKILGIETNEDKQKAQVDSFIERMMDENTYATEDYGWLAPNGTFYAVEWGEHQEWAQSYIEKNFPDTRENDTIDIQMKSHTGLIGAGDYLVERGWVLLHNPSQGIAFSTKNPVKEYTKAQKEFLYDYYMERGKETEANKVWK
;
A
#
# COMPACT_ATOMS: atom_id res chain seq x y z
N MET A 1 69.22 -2.36 50.45
CA MET A 1 67.87 -2.19 51.02
C MET A 1 66.89 -2.59 49.94
N SER A 2 66.32 -3.79 50.05
CA SER A 2 65.38 -4.33 49.07
C SER A 2 64.02 -3.68 49.31
N ASN A 3 63.52 -2.91 48.34
CA ASN A 3 62.15 -2.40 48.36
C ASN A 3 61.20 -3.56 48.08
N GLU A 4 60.57 -4.10 49.12
CA GLU A 4 59.41 -4.97 48.96
C GLU A 4 58.24 -4.15 48.42
N ILE A 5 57.92 -4.38 47.15
CA ILE A 5 56.71 -3.83 46.52
C ILE A 5 55.55 -4.73 46.97
N GLY A 6 54.77 -4.25 47.95
CA GLY A 6 53.56 -4.93 48.39
C GLY A 6 52.55 -5.16 47.25
N PRO A 7 51.69 -6.18 47.35
CA PRO A 7 50.78 -6.56 46.27
C PRO A 7 49.81 -5.41 45.92
N LYS A 8 49.80 -5.00 44.65
CA LYS A 8 48.85 -4.02 44.13
C LYS A 8 47.48 -4.69 43.99
N LYS A 9 46.47 -4.18 44.68
CA LYS A 9 45.08 -4.66 44.60
C LYS A 9 44.30 -3.80 43.61
N LEU A 10 43.68 -4.45 42.63
CA LEU A 10 42.73 -3.85 41.71
C LEU A 10 41.32 -4.17 42.20
N SER A 11 40.44 -3.16 42.24
CA SER A 11 39.04 -3.30 42.64
C SER A 11 38.14 -2.62 41.63
N PHE A 12 37.01 -3.25 41.32
CA PHE A 12 35.95 -2.71 40.48
C PHE A 12 34.69 -2.51 41.30
N ASN A 13 33.87 -1.56 40.87
CA ASN A 13 32.54 -1.34 41.44
C ASN A 13 31.53 -1.06 40.33
N ILE A 14 30.26 -1.21 40.66
CA ILE A 14 29.14 -1.01 39.76
C ILE A 14 28.26 0.06 40.37
N GLN A 15 27.86 1.03 39.55
CA GLN A 15 26.94 2.08 39.92
C GLN A 15 25.55 1.80 39.33
N GLY A 16 24.53 1.69 40.19
CA GLY A 16 23.16 1.37 39.77
C GLY A 16 22.58 2.42 38.82
N GLU A 17 22.85 3.71 39.06
CA GLU A 17 22.33 4.78 38.22
C GLU A 17 22.88 4.71 36.78
N PHE A 18 24.13 4.23 36.63
CA PHE A 18 24.73 4.01 35.33
C PHE A 18 24.00 2.92 34.55
N ILE A 19 23.73 1.77 35.17
CA ILE A 19 22.98 0.68 34.55
C ILE A 19 21.59 1.16 34.14
N THR A 20 20.85 1.79 35.06
CA THR A 20 19.49 2.31 34.80
C THR A 20 19.47 3.26 33.60
N LYS A 21 20.43 4.17 33.50
CA LYS A 21 20.53 5.10 32.38
C LYS A 21 20.86 4.38 31.08
N LEU A 22 21.82 3.45 31.11
CA LEU A 22 22.30 2.73 29.94
C LEU A 22 21.21 1.84 29.33
N THR A 23 20.49 1.06 30.15
CA THR A 23 19.45 0.13 29.68
C THR A 23 18.27 0.89 29.08
N ARG A 24 17.85 2.00 29.71
CA ARG A 24 16.85 2.90 29.12
C ARG A 24 17.32 3.50 27.81
N GLU A 25 18.55 4.02 27.74
CA GLU A 25 19.09 4.56 26.50
C GLU A 25 19.08 3.52 25.39
N TRP A 26 19.54 2.30 25.64
CA TRP A 26 19.56 1.23 24.64
C TRP A 26 18.17 0.82 24.17
N PHE A 27 17.22 0.70 25.10
CA PHE A 27 15.84 0.39 24.78
C PHE A 27 15.18 1.50 23.94
N TYR A 28 15.28 2.76 24.39
CA TYR A 28 14.60 3.88 23.74
C TYR A 28 15.28 4.35 22.44
N SER A 29 16.58 4.14 22.29
CA SER A 29 17.29 4.39 21.02
C SER A 29 17.11 3.28 19.99
N GLY A 30 16.59 2.12 20.39
CA GLY A 30 16.53 0.92 19.56
C GLY A 30 17.90 0.27 19.30
N LYS A 31 18.95 0.66 20.05
CA LYS A 31 20.30 0.07 19.91
C LYS A 31 20.33 -1.42 20.29
N LYS A 32 19.41 -1.83 21.17
CA LYS A 32 19.19 -3.22 21.60
C LYS A 32 17.71 -3.56 21.52
N SER A 33 17.40 -4.82 21.25
CA SER A 33 16.03 -5.30 21.23
C SER A 33 15.42 -5.28 22.64
N TYR A 34 14.09 -5.33 22.72
CA TYR A 34 13.39 -5.42 23.99
C TYR A 34 13.84 -6.63 24.83
N ASP A 35 13.92 -7.80 24.20
CA ASP A 35 14.31 -9.03 24.88
C ASP A 35 15.76 -8.99 25.36
N GLU A 36 16.69 -8.45 24.54
CA GLU A 36 18.09 -8.28 24.95
C GLU A 36 18.24 -7.37 26.18
N VAL A 37 17.46 -6.29 26.26
CA VAL A 37 17.52 -5.37 27.41
C VAL A 37 16.85 -5.98 28.65
N LEU A 38 15.76 -6.72 28.48
CA LEU A 38 15.11 -7.44 29.57
C LEU A 38 16.03 -8.53 30.16
N GLU A 39 16.62 -9.37 29.32
CA GLU A 39 17.53 -10.43 29.75
C GLU A 39 18.70 -9.82 30.54
N MET A 40 19.32 -8.76 30.03
CA MET A 40 20.38 -8.04 30.75
C MET A 40 19.91 -7.54 32.13
N LEU A 41 18.75 -6.90 32.20
CA LEU A 41 18.22 -6.38 33.46
C LEU A 41 17.90 -7.51 34.44
N MET A 42 17.33 -8.61 33.95
CA MET A 42 17.01 -9.79 34.75
C MET A 42 18.27 -10.45 35.31
N ASP A 43 19.34 -10.57 34.52
CA ASP A 43 20.63 -11.10 34.96
C ASP A 43 21.26 -10.22 36.04
N ILE A 44 21.19 -8.89 35.87
CA ILE A 44 21.72 -7.91 36.83
C ILE A 44 20.99 -7.95 38.17
N MET A 45 19.69 -8.24 38.16
CA MET A 45 18.83 -8.31 39.35
C MET A 45 18.65 -9.73 39.88
N SER A 46 19.35 -10.71 39.30
CA SER A 46 19.23 -12.11 39.66
C SER A 46 19.60 -12.31 41.14
N SER A 47 18.64 -12.84 41.90
CA SER A 47 18.79 -13.18 43.32
C SER A 47 18.09 -14.51 43.58
N PRO A 48 18.64 -15.39 44.44
CA PRO A 48 17.98 -16.64 44.83
C PRO A 48 16.57 -16.44 45.40
N ASP A 49 16.29 -15.24 45.93
CA ASP A 49 15.02 -14.90 46.58
C ASP A 49 13.97 -14.33 45.62
N ILE A 50 14.29 -14.13 44.33
CA ILE A 50 13.41 -13.50 43.34
C ILE A 50 13.10 -14.49 42.21
N SER A 51 11.80 -14.75 41.97
CA SER A 51 11.37 -15.56 40.83
C SER A 51 11.63 -14.89 39.48
N GLU A 52 11.78 -15.67 38.41
CA GLU A 52 11.98 -15.15 37.05
C GLU A 52 10.86 -14.19 36.61
N VAL A 53 9.60 -14.53 36.92
CA VAL A 53 8.43 -13.68 36.61
C VAL A 53 8.53 -12.32 37.30
N GLN A 54 9.00 -12.31 38.56
CA GLN A 54 9.15 -11.08 39.32
C GLN A 54 10.36 -10.27 38.85
N SER A 55 11.46 -10.92 38.49
CA SER A 55 12.64 -10.28 37.89
C SER A 55 12.28 -9.59 36.57
N ARG A 56 11.50 -10.26 35.72
CA ARG A 56 10.97 -9.68 34.48
C ARG A 56 10.13 -8.43 34.75
N ARG A 57 9.21 -8.49 35.73
CA ARG A 57 8.37 -7.35 36.10
C ARG A 57 9.21 -6.15 36.59
N TYR A 58 10.24 -6.40 37.38
CA TYR A 58 11.16 -5.34 37.81
C TYR A 58 11.96 -4.75 36.64
N ALA A 59 12.38 -5.57 35.68
CA ALA A 59 13.06 -5.09 34.49
C ALA A 59 12.15 -4.17 33.66
N GLU A 60 10.88 -4.55 33.48
CA GLU A 60 9.86 -3.71 32.84
C GLU A 60 9.64 -2.41 33.62
N ASP A 61 9.55 -2.46 34.96
CA ASP A 61 9.39 -1.29 35.82
C ASP A 61 10.59 -0.32 35.71
N VAL A 62 11.80 -0.84 35.57
CA VAL A 62 13.00 -0.02 35.33
C VAL A 62 12.90 0.72 34.00
N LEU A 63 12.51 0.04 32.91
CA LEU A 63 12.35 0.66 31.60
C LEU A 63 11.25 1.72 31.57
N LEU A 64 10.16 1.47 32.29
CA LEU A 64 8.98 2.33 32.33
C LEU A 64 9.11 3.52 33.31
N GLY A 65 10.22 3.63 34.04
CA GLY A 65 10.44 4.72 34.99
C GLY A 65 9.83 4.52 36.37
N ARG A 66 9.27 3.34 36.64
CA ARG A 66 8.64 2.96 37.92
C ARG A 66 9.64 2.38 38.93
N ALA A 67 10.81 1.98 38.48
CA ALA A 67 11.91 1.58 39.34
C ALA A 67 13.25 2.08 38.79
N ALA A 68 14.29 2.04 39.61
CA ALA A 68 15.67 2.30 39.21
C ALA A 68 16.64 1.46 40.06
N LEU A 69 17.72 1.00 39.44
CA LEU A 69 18.89 0.53 40.17
C LEU A 69 19.64 1.76 40.70
N LYS A 70 19.97 1.77 41.98
CA LYS A 70 20.68 2.86 42.67
C LYS A 70 21.78 2.36 43.57
N GLY A 71 22.70 3.25 43.93
CA GLY A 71 23.80 2.97 44.84
C GLY A 71 24.98 2.26 44.18
N ASN A 72 25.88 1.76 45.01
CA ASN A 72 27.19 1.24 44.60
C ASN A 72 27.50 -0.11 45.25
N THR A 73 28.15 -1.01 44.50
CA THR A 73 28.52 -2.33 45.04
C THR A 73 29.71 -2.28 46.02
N ALA A 74 30.53 -1.22 45.99
CA ALA A 74 31.69 -1.07 46.87
C ALA A 74 31.33 -0.73 48.32
N ASP A 75 30.25 0.04 48.53
CA ASP A 75 29.79 0.47 49.86
C ASP A 75 28.55 -0.31 50.34
N GLY A 76 28.07 -1.27 49.53
CA GLY A 76 26.90 -2.09 49.84
C GLY A 76 25.56 -1.36 49.68
N SER A 77 25.54 -0.16 49.11
CA SER A 77 24.31 0.61 48.89
C SER A 77 23.54 0.21 47.63
N TYR A 78 24.05 -0.73 46.83
CA TYR A 78 23.40 -1.19 45.60
C TYR A 78 22.05 -1.86 45.86
N HIS A 79 20.97 -1.31 45.30
CA HIS A 79 19.61 -1.86 45.43
C HIS A 79 18.71 -1.47 44.26
N LEU A 80 17.59 -2.18 44.13
CA LEU A 80 16.46 -1.79 43.30
C LEU A 80 15.52 -0.88 44.13
N GLU A 81 15.33 0.34 43.67
CA GLU A 81 14.38 1.30 44.26
C GLU A 81 13.10 1.30 43.42
N ILE A 82 11.97 0.95 44.05
CA ILE A 82 10.65 0.95 43.41
C ILE A 82 9.90 2.21 43.85
N TYR A 83 9.38 2.96 42.88
CA TYR A 83 8.65 4.21 43.13
C TYR A 83 7.18 3.94 43.45
N GLY A 84 6.64 4.68 44.43
CA GLY A 84 5.20 4.72 44.67
C GLY A 84 4.45 5.46 43.56
N PRO A 85 3.11 5.30 43.49
CA PRO A 85 2.28 6.04 42.54
C PRO A 85 2.50 7.56 42.65
N GLY A 86 2.94 8.20 41.56
CA GLY A 86 3.23 9.64 41.52
C GLY A 86 4.65 10.05 41.94
N GLU A 87 5.47 9.12 42.42
CA GLU A 87 6.91 9.32 42.74
C GLU A 87 7.83 8.85 41.59
N GLU A 88 7.23 8.37 40.50
CA GLU A 88 7.90 7.83 39.33
C GLU A 88 8.85 8.86 38.69
N GLN A 89 9.97 8.38 38.17
CA GLN A 89 10.96 9.25 37.57
C GLN A 89 10.39 9.88 36.28
N LYS A 90 10.39 11.21 36.19
CA LYS A 90 10.00 11.93 34.98
C LYS A 90 10.98 11.63 33.85
N LEU A 91 10.62 10.67 33.00
CA LEU A 91 11.38 10.36 31.79
C LEU A 91 11.25 11.49 30.76
N PRO A 92 12.31 11.78 29.97
CA PRO A 92 12.23 12.69 28.83
C PRO A 92 11.09 12.33 27.89
N SER A 93 10.57 13.30 27.13
CA SER A 93 9.38 13.08 26.29
C SER A 93 9.52 11.91 25.30
N CYS A 94 10.72 11.66 24.78
CA CYS A 94 11.01 10.55 23.87
C CYS A 94 11.10 9.18 24.57
N GLN A 95 11.09 9.15 25.90
CA GLN A 95 11.19 7.94 26.73
C GLN A 95 9.91 7.71 27.57
N ASN A 96 8.83 8.45 27.30
CA ASN A 96 7.58 8.33 28.05
C ASN A 96 6.54 7.55 27.23
N ILE A 97 6.65 6.22 27.27
CA ILE A 97 5.76 5.29 26.54
C ILE A 97 4.29 5.53 26.91
N TRP A 98 4.00 5.87 28.16
CA TRP A 98 2.63 6.10 28.63
C TRP A 98 1.95 7.26 27.92
N LYS A 99 2.66 8.36 27.68
CA LYS A 99 2.12 9.49 26.89
C LYS A 99 1.81 9.09 25.45
N GLU A 100 2.65 8.27 24.83
CA GLU A 100 2.40 7.81 23.46
C GLU A 100 1.25 6.79 23.39
N ILE A 101 1.14 5.88 24.36
CA ILE A 101 -0.02 4.99 24.51
C ILE A 101 -1.31 5.79 24.69
N GLU A 102 -1.28 6.83 25.53
CA GLU A 102 -2.44 7.68 25.75
C GLU A 102 -2.87 8.44 24.49
N LYS A 103 -1.92 9.05 23.77
CA LYS A 103 -2.18 9.69 22.47
C LYS A 103 -2.76 8.69 21.47
N ARG A 104 -2.22 7.47 21.41
CA ARG A 104 -2.72 6.42 20.52
C ARG A 104 -4.16 6.04 20.87
N LYS A 105 -4.48 5.81 22.15
CA LYS A 105 -5.84 5.53 22.60
C LYS A 105 -6.81 6.67 22.26
N GLN A 106 -6.37 7.92 22.38
CA GLN A 106 -7.19 9.09 22.00
C GLN A 106 -7.41 9.15 20.49
N ALA A 107 -6.40 8.84 19.68
CA ALA A 107 -6.51 8.77 18.22
C ALA A 107 -7.44 7.63 17.77
N GLU A 108 -7.32 6.44 18.38
CA GLU A 108 -8.19 5.29 18.11
C GLU A 108 -9.67 5.63 18.41
N LYS A 109 -9.96 6.23 19.58
CA LYS A 109 -11.32 6.69 19.91
C LYS A 109 -11.86 7.74 18.93
N LYS A 110 -10.99 8.64 18.44
CA LYS A 110 -11.39 9.66 17.47
C LYS A 110 -11.70 9.02 16.10
N LEU A 111 -10.92 8.03 15.70
CA LEU A 111 -11.14 7.27 14.46
C LEU A 111 -12.46 6.51 14.52
N GLU A 112 -12.70 5.76 15.58
CA GLU A 112 -13.97 5.04 15.82
C GLU A 112 -15.18 5.98 15.69
N LYS A 113 -15.11 7.15 16.34
CA LYS A 113 -16.16 8.16 16.23
C LYS A 113 -16.35 8.68 14.79
N MET A 114 -15.27 8.84 14.02
CA MET A 114 -15.35 9.28 12.63
C MET A 114 -15.96 8.20 11.73
N GLU A 115 -15.63 6.93 11.96
CA GLU A 115 -16.23 5.79 11.25
C GLU A 115 -17.73 5.67 11.54
N GLU A 116 -18.14 5.83 12.80
CA GLU A 116 -19.57 5.87 13.17
C GLU A 116 -20.30 7.01 12.44
N GLN A 117 -19.75 8.22 12.47
CA GLN A 117 -20.33 9.37 11.78
C GLN A 117 -20.42 9.17 10.28
N TRP A 118 -19.40 8.56 9.67
CA TRP A 118 -19.37 8.20 8.26
C TRP A 118 -20.48 7.21 7.91
N ASN A 119 -20.62 6.14 8.69
CA ASN A 119 -21.63 5.11 8.46
C ASN A 119 -23.04 5.70 8.54
N VAL A 120 -23.32 6.51 9.58
CA VAL A 120 -24.60 7.21 9.70
C VAL A 120 -24.83 8.13 8.51
N ALA A 121 -23.85 8.93 8.10
CA ALA A 121 -24.00 9.81 6.95
C ALA A 121 -24.28 9.03 5.66
N MET A 122 -23.62 7.90 5.45
CA MET A 122 -23.84 7.04 4.29
C MET A 122 -25.26 6.46 4.24
N GLU A 123 -25.86 6.09 5.38
CA GLU A 123 -27.24 5.59 5.44
C GLU A 123 -28.30 6.59 4.95
N TYR A 124 -28.03 7.90 5.03
CA TYR A 124 -28.96 8.94 4.59
C TYR A 124 -28.77 9.40 3.14
N ILE A 125 -27.75 8.88 2.45
CA ILE A 125 -27.42 9.23 1.08
C ILE A 125 -27.91 8.11 0.15
N SER A 126 -28.33 8.44 -1.07
CA SER A 126 -28.81 7.42 -2.00
C SER A 126 -27.69 6.46 -2.40
N ASP A 127 -28.04 5.19 -2.71
CA ASP A 127 -27.06 4.20 -3.16
C ASP A 127 -26.22 4.70 -4.36
N GLY A 128 -26.81 5.54 -5.24
CA GLY A 128 -26.09 6.14 -6.36
C GLY A 128 -24.97 7.09 -5.90
N GLU A 129 -25.28 8.00 -5.00
CA GLU A 129 -24.32 8.95 -4.44
C GLU A 129 -23.27 8.25 -3.57
N GLN A 130 -23.66 7.24 -2.79
CA GLN A 130 -22.70 6.43 -2.02
C GLN A 130 -21.64 5.80 -2.95
N ARG A 131 -22.05 5.27 -4.10
CA ARG A 131 -21.14 4.69 -5.10
C ARG A 131 -20.18 5.71 -5.67
N GLU A 132 -20.67 6.90 -6.06
CA GLU A 132 -19.81 7.97 -6.56
C GLU A 132 -18.78 8.41 -5.51
N ILE A 133 -19.19 8.50 -4.24
CA ILE A 133 -18.27 8.79 -3.14
C ILE A 133 -17.21 7.68 -3.01
N ARG A 134 -17.59 6.40 -3.03
CA ARG A 134 -16.64 5.27 -2.99
C ARG A 134 -15.65 5.31 -4.16
N LYS A 135 -16.12 5.67 -5.36
CA LYS A 135 -15.30 5.84 -6.56
C LYS A 135 -14.28 6.96 -6.43
N ILE A 136 -14.69 8.13 -5.92
CA ILE A 136 -13.78 9.26 -5.67
C ILE A 136 -12.70 8.89 -4.64
N LEU A 137 -13.08 8.13 -3.61
CA LEU A 137 -12.17 7.67 -2.56
C LEU A 137 -11.28 6.47 -2.96
N GLY A 138 -11.51 5.87 -4.13
CA GLY A 138 -10.76 4.69 -4.58
C GLY A 138 -11.06 3.41 -3.78
N ILE A 139 -12.25 3.33 -3.18
CA ILE A 139 -12.69 2.20 -2.32
C ILE A 139 -13.91 1.47 -2.91
N GLU A 140 -14.01 1.45 -4.24
CA GLU A 140 -15.10 0.77 -4.96
C GLU A 140 -15.17 -0.72 -4.61
N THR A 141 -16.38 -1.19 -4.32
CA THR A 141 -16.65 -2.61 -4.09
C THR A 141 -16.71 -3.39 -5.41
N ASN A 142 -16.68 -4.72 -5.35
CA ASN A 142 -16.89 -5.55 -6.54
C ASN A 142 -18.29 -5.38 -7.12
N GLU A 143 -19.30 -5.17 -6.27
CA GLU A 143 -20.68 -4.91 -6.68
C GLU A 143 -20.79 -3.60 -7.46
N ASP A 144 -20.08 -2.55 -7.03
CA ASP A 144 -20.05 -1.27 -7.74
C ASP A 144 -19.52 -1.42 -9.16
N LYS A 145 -18.44 -2.20 -9.32
CA LYS A 145 -17.83 -2.47 -10.64
C LYS A 145 -18.76 -3.26 -11.55
N GLN A 146 -19.41 -4.31 -11.02
CA GLN A 146 -20.38 -5.11 -11.77
C GLN A 146 -21.58 -4.26 -12.18
N LYS A 147 -22.09 -3.42 -11.26
CA LYS A 147 -23.20 -2.53 -11.58
C LYS A 147 -22.82 -1.51 -12.64
N ALA A 148 -21.62 -0.91 -12.57
CA ALA A 148 -21.14 0.01 -13.60
C ALA A 148 -21.05 -0.66 -14.99
N GLN A 149 -20.64 -1.94 -15.04
CA GLN A 149 -20.65 -2.72 -16.28
C GLN A 149 -22.07 -2.92 -16.82
N VAL A 150 -23.03 -3.27 -15.96
CA VAL A 150 -24.45 -3.45 -16.33
C VAL A 150 -25.08 -2.13 -16.76
N ASP A 151 -24.83 -1.04 -16.02
CA ASP A 151 -25.34 0.29 -16.34
C ASP A 151 -24.83 0.73 -17.72
N SER A 152 -23.54 0.51 -18.03
CA SER A 152 -22.97 0.81 -19.34
C SER A 152 -23.55 -0.04 -20.47
N PHE A 153 -23.86 -1.31 -20.20
CA PHE A 153 -24.55 -2.18 -21.14
C PHE A 153 -25.97 -1.68 -21.44
N ILE A 154 -26.75 -1.41 -20.39
CA ILE A 154 -28.12 -0.89 -20.51
C ILE A 154 -28.11 0.44 -21.25
N GLU A 155 -27.19 1.34 -20.91
CA GLU A 155 -27.06 2.63 -21.59
C GLU A 155 -26.88 2.45 -23.10
N ARG A 156 -25.93 1.60 -23.54
CA ARG A 156 -25.72 1.31 -24.96
C ARG A 156 -26.96 0.66 -25.60
N MET A 157 -27.61 -0.27 -24.91
CA MET A 157 -28.78 -0.98 -25.44
C MET A 157 -30.04 -0.11 -25.58
N MET A 158 -30.16 0.91 -24.72
CA MET A 158 -31.29 1.85 -24.70
C MET A 158 -31.04 3.08 -25.58
N ASP A 159 -29.85 3.19 -26.16
CA ASP A 159 -29.46 4.28 -27.04
C ASP A 159 -30.07 4.08 -28.43
N GLU A 160 -31.03 4.95 -28.78
CA GLU A 160 -31.71 4.92 -30.08
C GLU A 160 -31.02 5.84 -31.11
N ASN A 161 -29.93 6.50 -30.74
CA ASN A 161 -29.24 7.41 -31.64
C ASN A 161 -28.48 6.64 -32.74
N THR A 162 -28.32 7.30 -33.89
CA THR A 162 -27.46 6.81 -34.97
C THR A 162 -26.18 7.63 -34.97
N TYR A 163 -25.05 6.95 -34.88
CA TYR A 163 -23.73 7.57 -34.81
C TYR A 163 -22.99 7.50 -36.14
N ALA A 164 -21.99 8.39 -36.31
CA ALA A 164 -21.15 8.36 -37.49
C ALA A 164 -20.25 7.12 -37.54
N THR A 165 -20.01 6.49 -36.38
CA THR A 165 -19.14 5.32 -36.23
C THR A 165 -19.84 4.20 -35.49
N GLU A 166 -19.48 2.97 -35.84
CA GLU A 166 -19.80 1.75 -35.09
C GLU A 166 -19.20 1.78 -33.67
N ASP A 167 -19.70 0.89 -32.81
CA ASP A 167 -19.37 0.90 -31.38
C ASP A 167 -17.98 0.37 -31.06
N TYR A 168 -17.51 -0.67 -31.75
CA TYR A 168 -16.25 -1.35 -31.45
C TYR A 168 -15.36 -1.47 -32.66
N GLY A 169 -14.06 -1.63 -32.42
CA GLY A 169 -13.10 -1.79 -33.49
C GLY A 169 -11.68 -1.39 -33.14
N TRP A 170 -10.88 -1.25 -34.18
CA TRP A 170 -9.47 -0.89 -34.10
C TRP A 170 -9.22 0.49 -34.68
N LEU A 171 -8.52 1.34 -33.93
CA LEU A 171 -8.14 2.68 -34.35
C LEU A 171 -6.63 2.73 -34.64
N ALA A 172 -6.31 2.94 -35.91
CA ALA A 172 -4.93 3.00 -36.39
C ALA A 172 -4.20 4.29 -35.93
N PRO A 173 -2.86 4.31 -35.91
CA PRO A 173 -2.08 5.50 -35.57
C PRO A 173 -2.38 6.74 -36.43
N ASN A 174 -2.85 6.55 -37.66
CA ASN A 174 -3.24 7.64 -38.57
C ASN A 174 -4.67 8.16 -38.35
N GLY A 175 -5.42 7.61 -37.39
CA GLY A 175 -6.82 7.97 -37.10
C GLY A 175 -7.87 7.20 -37.92
N THR A 176 -7.47 6.26 -38.80
CA THR A 176 -8.44 5.41 -39.49
C THR A 176 -9.04 4.40 -38.52
N PHE A 177 -10.38 4.42 -38.40
CA PHE A 177 -11.14 3.47 -37.60
C PHE A 177 -11.63 2.30 -38.45
N TYR A 178 -11.42 1.09 -37.94
CA TYR A 178 -11.89 -0.16 -38.54
C TYR A 178 -12.90 -0.78 -37.58
N ALA A 179 -14.17 -0.66 -37.94
CA ALA A 179 -15.26 -1.26 -37.18
C ALA A 179 -15.13 -2.78 -37.14
N VAL A 180 -15.36 -3.36 -35.97
CA VAL A 180 -15.33 -4.80 -35.75
C VAL A 180 -16.49 -5.18 -34.83
N GLU A 181 -17.17 -6.28 -35.16
CA GLU A 181 -18.24 -6.79 -34.31
C GLU A 181 -17.71 -7.23 -32.94
N TRP A 182 -18.59 -7.21 -31.94
CA TRP A 182 -18.24 -7.65 -30.60
C TRP A 182 -17.78 -9.12 -30.62
N GLY A 183 -16.63 -9.41 -30.02
CA GLY A 183 -16.02 -10.75 -30.01
C GLY A 183 -14.99 -10.99 -31.12
N GLU A 184 -15.05 -10.26 -32.23
CA GLU A 184 -14.28 -10.57 -33.44
C GLU A 184 -12.92 -9.84 -33.55
N HIS A 185 -12.54 -9.08 -32.51
CA HIS A 185 -11.37 -8.20 -32.52
C HIS A 185 -10.04 -8.91 -32.80
N GLN A 186 -9.87 -10.15 -32.29
CA GLN A 186 -8.63 -10.92 -32.48
C GLN A 186 -8.56 -11.52 -33.89
N GLU A 187 -9.67 -12.06 -34.38
CA GLU A 187 -9.76 -12.61 -35.74
C GLU A 187 -9.56 -11.51 -36.81
N TRP A 188 -10.17 -10.35 -36.59
CA TRP A 188 -9.94 -9.18 -37.43
C TRP A 188 -8.47 -8.76 -37.43
N ALA A 189 -7.85 -8.66 -36.24
CA ALA A 189 -6.45 -8.26 -36.12
C ALA A 189 -5.53 -9.24 -36.84
N GLN A 190 -5.77 -10.55 -36.68
CA GLN A 190 -5.05 -11.61 -37.39
C GLN A 190 -5.17 -11.42 -38.91
N SER A 191 -6.40 -11.31 -39.42
CA SER A 191 -6.66 -11.14 -40.85
C SER A 191 -6.02 -9.87 -41.42
N TYR A 192 -6.07 -8.77 -40.67
CA TYR A 192 -5.43 -7.52 -41.05
C TYR A 192 -3.91 -7.66 -41.15
N ILE A 193 -3.28 -8.32 -40.17
CA ILE A 193 -1.83 -8.52 -40.15
C ILE A 193 -1.40 -9.39 -41.32
N GLU A 194 -2.10 -10.51 -41.54
CA GLU A 194 -1.78 -11.45 -42.63
C GLU A 194 -1.86 -10.80 -44.01
N LYS A 195 -2.80 -9.86 -44.19
CA LYS A 195 -3.01 -9.14 -45.45
C LYS A 195 -2.00 -8.01 -45.66
N ASN A 196 -1.67 -7.25 -44.62
CA ASN A 196 -0.91 -6.00 -44.74
C ASN A 196 0.57 -6.13 -44.35
N PHE A 197 0.95 -7.19 -43.63
CA PHE A 197 2.32 -7.45 -43.20
C PHE A 197 2.71 -8.91 -43.50
N PRO A 198 2.77 -9.34 -44.78
CA PRO A 198 3.03 -10.73 -45.13
C PRO A 198 4.41 -11.23 -44.67
N ASP A 199 5.41 -10.33 -44.62
CA ASP A 199 6.80 -10.65 -44.24
C ASP A 199 6.95 -11.03 -42.77
N THR A 200 5.94 -10.79 -41.92
CA THR A 200 6.01 -11.14 -40.50
C THR A 200 5.78 -12.64 -40.26
N ARG A 201 5.44 -13.40 -41.33
CA ARG A 201 5.36 -14.86 -41.35
C ARG A 201 6.72 -15.56 -41.42
N GLU A 202 7.76 -14.92 -41.97
CA GLU A 202 9.07 -15.57 -42.17
C GLU A 202 9.95 -15.61 -40.91
N ASN A 203 9.56 -14.91 -39.84
CA ASN A 203 10.27 -14.95 -38.57
C ASN A 203 9.63 -16.01 -37.66
N ASP A 204 10.15 -17.24 -37.70
CA ASP A 204 9.63 -18.44 -37.02
C ASP A 204 9.27 -18.25 -35.52
N THR A 205 9.85 -17.25 -34.85
CA THR A 205 9.55 -16.94 -33.43
C THR A 205 8.23 -16.20 -33.23
N ILE A 206 7.78 -15.41 -34.21
CA ILE A 206 6.53 -14.63 -34.19
C ILE A 206 5.34 -15.51 -34.61
N ASP A 207 5.56 -16.41 -35.58
CA ASP A 207 4.51 -17.27 -36.13
C ASP A 207 4.04 -18.35 -35.13
N ILE A 208 4.92 -18.81 -34.23
CA ILE A 208 4.58 -19.77 -33.15
C ILE A 208 3.77 -19.10 -32.02
N GLN A 209 4.05 -17.83 -31.70
CA GLN A 209 3.32 -17.07 -30.68
C GLN A 209 1.96 -16.57 -31.17
N MET A 210 1.82 -16.15 -32.43
CA MET A 210 0.54 -15.70 -32.99
C MET A 210 -0.47 -16.83 -33.24
N LYS A 211 -0.02 -18.05 -33.59
CA LYS A 211 -0.90 -19.18 -33.96
C LYS A 211 -1.36 -20.05 -32.79
N SER A 212 -0.70 -19.96 -31.65
CA SER A 212 -1.13 -20.69 -30.47
C SER A 212 -2.26 -19.93 -29.81
N HIS A 213 -3.43 -20.56 -29.66
CA HIS A 213 -4.54 -20.06 -28.80
C HIS A 213 -4.15 -20.07 -27.29
N THR A 214 -2.84 -20.14 -27.01
CA THR A 214 -2.16 -20.15 -25.72
C THR A 214 -0.88 -19.27 -25.74
N GLY A 215 -0.61 -18.54 -26.83
CA GLY A 215 0.62 -17.75 -27.01
C GLY A 215 0.67 -16.50 -26.14
N LEU A 216 1.86 -16.20 -25.61
CA LEU A 216 2.09 -15.08 -24.69
C LEU A 216 1.73 -13.68 -25.24
N ILE A 217 1.47 -13.52 -26.54
CA ILE A 217 1.13 -12.26 -27.22
C ILE A 217 0.15 -12.58 -28.37
N GLY A 218 -1.09 -12.09 -28.31
CA GLY A 218 -2.10 -12.27 -29.36
C GLY A 218 -1.94 -11.30 -30.54
N ALA A 219 -2.68 -11.53 -31.64
CA ALA A 219 -2.67 -10.65 -32.81
C ALA A 219 -3.08 -9.20 -32.48
N GLY A 220 -4.03 -9.03 -31.55
CA GLY A 220 -4.39 -7.72 -31.03
C GLY A 220 -3.23 -7.05 -30.27
N ASP A 221 -2.50 -7.80 -29.43
CA ASP A 221 -1.38 -7.26 -28.66
C ASP A 221 -0.28 -6.73 -29.59
N TYR A 222 -0.02 -7.43 -30.69
CA TYR A 222 0.91 -6.99 -31.73
C TYR A 222 0.53 -5.64 -32.36
N LEU A 223 -0.75 -5.40 -32.62
CA LEU A 223 -1.23 -4.10 -33.10
C LEU A 223 -1.08 -3.03 -32.01
N VAL A 224 -1.45 -3.35 -30.76
CA VAL A 224 -1.33 -2.45 -29.61
C VAL A 224 0.12 -2.02 -29.39
N GLU A 225 1.07 -2.96 -29.48
CA GLU A 225 2.51 -2.68 -29.43
C GLU A 225 2.96 -1.72 -30.53
N ARG A 226 2.26 -1.63 -31.65
CA ARG A 226 2.54 -0.73 -32.76
C ARG A 226 1.74 0.58 -32.72
N GLY A 227 1.12 0.87 -31.57
CA GLY A 227 0.41 2.12 -31.34
C GLY A 227 -1.02 2.14 -31.90
N TRP A 228 -1.56 0.98 -32.27
CA TRP A 228 -3.00 0.86 -32.49
C TRP A 228 -3.74 0.89 -31.16
N VAL A 229 -4.99 1.31 -31.22
CA VAL A 229 -5.89 1.41 -30.07
C VAL A 229 -7.08 0.51 -30.32
N LEU A 230 -7.41 -0.33 -29.35
CA LEU A 230 -8.61 -1.16 -29.37
C LEU A 230 -9.75 -0.40 -28.68
N LEU A 231 -10.87 -0.18 -29.38
CA LEU A 231 -12.12 0.24 -28.76
C LEU A 231 -12.97 -1.00 -28.51
N HIS A 232 -13.12 -1.39 -27.24
CA HIS A 232 -13.93 -2.55 -26.87
C HIS A 232 -14.63 -2.35 -25.51
N ASN A 233 -15.60 -3.21 -25.23
CA ASN A 233 -16.13 -3.38 -23.88
C ASN A 233 -16.56 -4.85 -23.70
N PRO A 234 -15.86 -5.65 -22.86
CA PRO A 234 -16.22 -7.05 -22.61
C PRO A 234 -17.65 -7.23 -22.09
N SER A 235 -18.19 -6.24 -21.38
CA SER A 235 -19.57 -6.25 -20.88
C SER A 235 -20.58 -5.75 -21.90
N GLN A 236 -20.17 -5.55 -23.16
CA GLN A 236 -21.01 -5.00 -24.22
C GLN A 236 -21.59 -3.60 -23.88
N GLY A 237 -20.91 -2.81 -23.06
CA GLY A 237 -21.25 -1.40 -22.83
C GLY A 237 -20.60 -0.46 -23.84
N ILE A 238 -20.65 0.84 -23.57
CA ILE A 238 -19.93 1.85 -24.36
C ILE A 238 -18.43 1.54 -24.36
N ALA A 239 -17.78 1.64 -25.52
CA ALA A 239 -16.40 1.20 -25.67
C ALA A 239 -15.43 2.08 -24.87
N PHE A 240 -14.48 1.44 -24.19
CA PHE A 240 -13.30 2.13 -23.67
C PHE A 240 -12.09 1.81 -24.55
N SER A 241 -11.14 2.74 -24.57
CA SER A 241 -9.92 2.58 -25.35
C SER A 241 -8.85 1.82 -24.55
N THR A 242 -8.33 0.76 -25.16
CA THR A 242 -7.20 -0.03 -24.67
C THR A 242 -6.01 0.23 -25.58
N LYS A 243 -4.91 0.72 -25.00
CA LYS A 243 -3.66 1.04 -25.72
C LYS A 243 -2.45 0.54 -24.95
N ASN A 244 -1.29 0.58 -25.62
CA ASN A 244 -0.02 0.35 -24.94
C ASN A 244 0.20 1.47 -23.90
N PRO A 245 0.42 1.14 -22.61
CA PRO A 245 0.55 2.14 -21.55
C PRO A 245 1.77 3.05 -21.72
N VAL A 246 2.83 2.60 -22.42
CA VAL A 246 4.04 3.40 -22.66
C VAL A 246 3.96 4.28 -23.92
N LYS A 247 2.89 4.17 -24.71
CA LYS A 247 2.71 4.97 -25.94
C LYS A 247 1.60 5.99 -25.78
N GLU A 248 1.87 7.21 -26.22
CA GLU A 248 0.86 8.26 -26.32
C GLU A 248 -0.08 8.04 -27.52
N TYR A 249 -1.32 8.51 -27.41
CA TYR A 249 -2.19 8.61 -28.58
C TYR A 249 -1.59 9.61 -29.58
N THR A 250 -1.68 9.29 -30.87
CA THR A 250 -1.40 10.29 -31.91
C THR A 250 -2.47 11.38 -31.91
N LYS A 251 -2.18 12.54 -32.49
CA LYS A 251 -3.17 13.63 -32.62
C LYS A 251 -4.44 13.15 -33.33
N ALA A 252 -4.29 12.39 -34.42
CA ALA A 252 -5.42 11.85 -35.18
C ALA A 252 -6.27 10.88 -34.35
N GLN A 253 -5.64 10.06 -33.51
CA GLN A 253 -6.36 9.19 -32.57
C GLN A 253 -7.08 10.00 -31.49
N LYS A 254 -6.47 11.06 -30.95
CA LYS A 254 -7.10 11.93 -29.94
C LYS A 254 -8.33 12.63 -30.50
N GLU A 255 -8.25 13.17 -31.71
CA GLU A 255 -9.39 13.79 -32.40
C GLU A 255 -10.53 12.78 -32.60
N PHE A 256 -10.23 11.60 -33.15
CA PHE A 256 -11.23 10.55 -33.32
C PHE A 256 -11.90 10.15 -32.01
N LEU A 257 -11.11 9.85 -30.96
CA LEU A 257 -11.64 9.41 -29.67
C LEU A 257 -12.45 10.50 -28.98
N TYR A 258 -12.05 11.77 -29.12
CA TYR A 258 -12.81 12.90 -28.59
C TYR A 258 -14.20 12.97 -29.22
N ASP A 259 -14.29 12.95 -30.55
CA ASP A 259 -15.56 12.99 -31.27
C ASP A 259 -16.42 11.75 -30.96
N TYR A 260 -15.81 10.56 -30.95
CA TYR A 260 -16.48 9.30 -30.58
C TYR A 260 -17.18 9.37 -29.22
N TYR A 261 -16.49 9.90 -28.20
CA TYR A 261 -17.04 10.03 -26.86
C TYR A 261 -18.06 11.17 -26.75
N MET A 262 -17.83 12.30 -27.42
CA MET A 262 -18.77 13.43 -27.42
C MET A 262 -20.11 13.08 -28.06
N GLU A 263 -20.10 12.35 -29.18
CA GLU A 263 -21.34 11.87 -29.83
C GLU A 263 -22.17 10.99 -28.89
N ARG A 264 -21.51 10.19 -28.05
CA ARG A 264 -22.14 9.29 -27.06
C ARG A 264 -22.36 9.94 -25.69
N GLY A 265 -22.28 11.28 -25.58
CA GLY A 265 -22.52 12.02 -24.34
C GLY A 265 -21.48 11.78 -23.23
N LYS A 266 -20.31 11.25 -23.57
CA LYS A 266 -19.22 10.89 -22.64
C LYS A 266 -18.17 12.00 -22.55
N GLU A 267 -18.60 13.20 -22.13
CA GLU A 267 -17.73 14.37 -22.04
C GLU A 267 -16.52 14.16 -21.11
N THR A 268 -16.70 13.39 -20.02
CA THR A 268 -15.61 13.13 -19.07
C THR A 268 -14.53 12.26 -19.71
N GLU A 269 -14.91 11.23 -20.45
CA GLU A 269 -14.03 10.35 -21.20
C GLU A 269 -13.35 11.12 -22.34
N ALA A 270 -14.11 11.92 -23.10
CA ALA A 270 -13.58 12.77 -24.16
C ALA A 270 -12.47 13.71 -23.64
N ASN A 271 -12.70 14.37 -22.50
CA ASN A 271 -11.72 15.26 -21.89
C ASN A 271 -10.48 14.53 -21.34
N LYS A 272 -10.60 13.25 -20.94
CA LYS A 272 -9.45 12.45 -20.49
C LYS A 272 -8.49 12.11 -21.62
N VAL A 273 -8.95 12.03 -22.88
CA VAL A 273 -8.11 11.73 -24.05
C VAL A 273 -7.00 12.77 -24.27
N TRP A 274 -7.26 14.02 -23.86
CA TRP A 274 -6.34 15.16 -24.05
C TRP A 274 -5.48 15.49 -22.83
N LYS A 275 -5.71 14.84 -21.69
CA LYS A 275 -4.87 14.97 -20.48
C LYS A 275 -3.62 14.11 -20.61
#